data_AF-A0A954NV47-F1
#
_entry.id   AF-A0A954NV47-F1
#
_cell.length_a   1.000
_cell.length_b   1.000
_cell.length_c   1.000
_cell.angle_alpha   90.00
_cell.angle_beta   90.00
_cell.angle_gamma   90.00
#
_symmetry.space_group_name_H-M   'P 1'
#
loop_
_entity.id
_entity.type
_entity.pdbx_description
1 polymer ?
#
loop_
_entity_poly.entity_id
_entity_poly.type
_entity_poly.pdbx_seq_one_letter_code
_entity_poly.pdbx_strand_id
1 'polypeptide(L)'
;MPDAASHHPDAPRGEYIRRRSNAEDEVRLLAARDARFSTARGILFLAGAVLLWMGFRGTISTWWVIPVTGIFIAAVIVHSRVINALRQAKRRVNYYQEGLDRIRGRWPGSGTPGDRYRDPNHVYTDDLDIFGQASLFQLVCSARTRLGEDELAKWLQLAADRETILRRQQAVQELRSNIELRERLALLDAEVHNDLDQNALLEWVSIPPQTLRPAVRLFALLISGTSITLFLCWWFLGTMSSILLISLISQTVFLAVHRRLIMSVLLSVD
;
A
#
# COMPACT_ATOMS: atom_id res chain seq x y z
N MET A 1 7.59 10.74 -40.83
CA MET A 1 8.43 9.52 -40.79
C MET A 1 9.33 9.65 -39.57
N PRO A 2 9.07 8.91 -38.47
CA PRO A 2 9.96 8.90 -37.33
C PRO A 2 11.09 7.88 -37.54
N ASP A 3 12.29 8.28 -37.13
CA ASP A 3 13.56 7.58 -37.27
C ASP A 3 13.52 6.12 -36.80
N ALA A 4 13.70 5.23 -37.77
CA ALA A 4 14.02 3.82 -37.55
C ALA A 4 15.53 3.63 -37.69
N ALA A 5 16.33 3.99 -36.67
CA ALA A 5 17.69 3.47 -36.48
C ALA A 5 18.36 3.96 -35.18
N SER A 6 18.20 3.22 -34.09
CA SER A 6 19.26 3.05 -33.08
C SER A 6 19.02 1.81 -32.21
N HIS A 7 18.84 0.65 -32.85
CA HIS A 7 18.93 -0.62 -32.14
C HIS A 7 20.40 -0.99 -31.92
N HIS A 8 21.02 -0.36 -30.92
CA HIS A 8 22.28 -0.82 -30.35
C HIS A 8 22.04 -2.10 -29.51
N PRO A 9 22.93 -3.11 -29.58
CA PRO A 9 22.83 -4.33 -28.78
C PRO A 9 22.91 -4.10 -27.24
N ASP A 10 23.24 -2.87 -26.79
CA ASP A 10 23.22 -2.43 -25.39
C ASP A 10 21.95 -1.66 -24.95
N ALA A 11 20.99 -1.45 -25.85
CA ALA A 11 19.88 -0.50 -25.66
C ALA A 11 19.03 -0.67 -24.37
N PRO A 12 18.57 -1.88 -23.98
CA PRO A 12 17.75 -2.02 -22.77
C PRO A 12 18.58 -2.02 -21.48
N ARG A 13 19.78 -2.63 -21.51
CA ARG A 13 20.66 -2.72 -20.34
C ARG A 13 21.22 -1.36 -19.96
N GLY A 14 21.68 -0.58 -20.94
CA GLY A 14 22.19 0.78 -20.72
C GLY A 14 21.12 1.69 -20.11
N GLU A 15 19.89 1.62 -20.60
CA GLU A 15 18.76 2.39 -20.07
C GLU A 15 18.44 2.02 -18.62
N TYR A 16 18.41 0.72 -18.29
CA TYR A 16 18.13 0.26 -16.93
C TYR A 16 19.22 0.68 -15.96
N ILE A 17 20.50 0.62 -16.36
CA ILE A 17 21.62 1.11 -15.55
C ILE A 17 21.48 2.62 -15.29
N ARG A 18 21.19 3.41 -16.33
CA ARG A 18 21.01 4.86 -16.22
C ARG A 18 19.89 5.22 -15.24
N ARG A 19 18.71 4.60 -15.40
CA ARG A 19 17.56 4.87 -14.53
C ARG A 19 17.77 4.38 -13.09
N ARG A 20 18.45 3.25 -12.89
CA ARG A 20 18.84 2.78 -11.56
C ARG A 20 19.77 3.78 -10.88
N SER A 21 20.79 4.27 -11.58
CA SER A 21 21.71 5.29 -11.05
C SER A 21 20.98 6.57 -10.63
N ASN A 22 20.07 7.07 -11.48
CA ASN A 22 19.27 8.25 -11.14
C ASN A 22 18.41 8.03 -9.88
N ALA A 23 17.83 6.83 -9.74
CA ALA A 23 17.06 6.46 -8.55
C ALA A 23 17.94 6.31 -7.30
N GLU A 24 19.16 5.77 -7.43
CA GLU A 24 20.14 5.68 -6.34
C GLU A 24 20.54 7.08 -5.84
N ASP A 25 20.74 8.03 -6.75
CA ASP A 25 21.05 9.43 -6.41
C ASP A 25 19.89 10.09 -5.64
N GLU A 26 18.65 9.85 -6.09
CA GLU A 26 17.44 10.30 -5.40
C GLU A 26 17.33 9.70 -3.99
N VAL A 27 17.62 8.41 -3.83
CA VAL A 27 17.68 7.74 -2.52
C VAL A 27 18.71 8.40 -1.61
N ARG A 28 19.91 8.72 -2.10
CA ARG A 28 20.95 9.38 -1.28
C ARG A 28 20.50 10.75 -0.78
N LEU A 29 19.89 11.55 -1.65
CA LEU A 29 19.38 12.88 -1.30
C LEU A 29 18.22 12.81 -0.28
N LEU A 30 17.28 11.89 -0.48
CA LEU A 30 16.14 11.71 0.42
C LEU A 30 16.55 11.10 1.76
N ALA A 31 17.49 10.16 1.78
CA ALA A 31 18.02 9.58 3.02
C ALA A 31 18.75 10.64 3.88
N ALA A 32 19.49 11.55 3.24
CA ALA A 32 20.10 12.67 3.94
C ALA A 32 19.05 13.63 4.54
N ARG A 33 17.93 13.86 3.85
CA ARG A 33 16.80 14.64 4.39
C ARG A 33 16.12 13.93 5.54
N ASP A 34 15.85 12.63 5.39
CA ASP A 34 15.25 11.76 6.42
C ASP A 34 16.05 11.80 7.73
N ALA A 35 17.38 11.66 7.64
CA ALA A 35 18.28 11.76 8.79
C ALA A 35 18.19 13.11 9.50
N ARG A 36 18.15 14.22 8.76
CA ARG A 36 17.99 15.58 9.33
C ARG A 36 16.66 15.73 10.07
N PHE A 37 15.57 15.19 9.52
CA PHE A 37 14.26 15.22 10.17
C PHE A 37 14.22 14.35 11.44
N SER A 38 14.93 13.23 11.45
CA SER A 38 15.08 12.40 12.65
C SER A 38 15.75 13.17 13.79
N THR A 39 16.88 13.85 13.50
CA THR A 39 17.57 14.71 14.49
C THR A 39 16.71 15.90 14.91
N ALA A 40 16.05 16.58 13.97
CA ALA A 40 15.19 17.71 14.26
C ALA A 40 14.03 17.34 15.19
N ARG A 41 13.43 16.16 15.02
CA ARG A 41 12.37 15.66 15.91
C ARG A 41 12.86 15.45 17.34
N GLY A 42 14.06 14.91 17.51
CA GLY A 42 14.68 14.76 18.84
C GLY A 42 14.87 16.11 19.53
N ILE A 43 15.35 17.11 18.81
CA ILE A 43 15.51 18.49 19.31
C ILE A 43 14.14 19.10 19.67
N LEU A 44 13.14 18.97 18.80
CA LEU A 44 11.77 19.46 19.04
C LEU A 44 11.12 18.80 20.27
N PHE A 45 11.33 17.49 20.44
CA PHE A 45 10.83 16.77 21.61
C PHE A 45 11.48 17.26 22.90
N LEU A 46 12.80 17.43 22.91
CA LEU A 46 13.54 17.99 24.05
C LEU A 46 13.10 19.43 24.36
N ALA A 47 12.95 20.28 23.34
CA ALA A 47 12.47 21.65 23.50
C ALA A 47 11.05 21.69 24.10
N GLY A 48 10.15 20.82 23.62
CA GLY A 48 8.80 20.67 24.18
C GLY A 48 8.82 20.22 25.65
N ALA A 49 9.68 19.27 26.00
CA ALA A 49 9.84 18.80 27.38
C ALA A 49 10.36 19.90 28.33
N VAL A 50 11.34 20.69 27.88
CA VAL A 50 11.86 21.84 28.66
C VAL A 50 10.78 22.89 28.87
N LEU A 51 10.02 23.25 27.84
CA LEU A 51 8.93 24.23 27.95
C LEU A 51 7.83 23.75 28.90
N LEU A 52 7.49 22.46 28.86
CA LEU A 52 6.51 21.86 29.77
C LEU A 52 7.02 21.90 31.22
N TRP A 53 8.30 21.61 31.45
CA TRP A 53 8.93 21.71 32.77
C TRP A 53 8.96 23.15 33.31
N MET A 54 9.31 24.12 32.46
CA MET A 54 9.29 25.55 32.83
C MET A 54 7.87 26.07 33.09
N GLY A 55 6.88 25.58 32.35
CA GLY A 55 5.46 25.86 32.58
C GLY A 55 4.98 25.32 33.94
N PHE A 56 5.37 24.10 34.30
CA PHE A 56 5.05 23.50 35.60
C PHE A 56 5.70 24.25 36.78
N ARG A 57 6.91 24.80 36.58
CA ARG A 57 7.60 25.67 37.54
C ARG A 57 6.97 27.07 37.65
N GLY A 58 5.96 27.40 36.85
CA GLY A 58 5.30 28.71 36.83
C GLY A 58 6.15 29.84 36.24
N THR A 59 7.30 29.52 35.62
CA THR A 59 8.23 30.51 35.06
C THR A 59 7.75 31.06 33.71
N ILE A 60 6.99 30.26 32.95
CA ILE A 60 6.46 30.60 31.63
C ILE A 60 4.99 30.19 31.54
N SER A 61 4.19 30.95 30.78
CA SER A 61 2.80 30.61 30.49
C SER A 61 2.67 29.32 29.67
N THR A 62 1.79 28.40 30.09
CA THR A 62 1.53 27.11 29.42
C THR A 62 1.06 27.24 27.97
N TRP A 63 0.57 28.42 27.57
CA TRP A 63 0.12 28.71 26.19
C TRP A 63 1.23 28.54 25.12
N TRP A 64 2.52 28.59 25.50
CA TRP A 64 3.65 28.34 24.59
C TRP A 64 3.74 26.89 24.08
N VAL A 65 3.03 25.94 24.69
CA VAL A 65 3.00 24.54 24.23
C VAL A 65 2.29 24.41 22.88
N ILE A 66 1.29 25.24 22.60
CA ILE A 66 0.48 25.18 21.38
C ILE A 66 1.32 25.40 20.11
N PRO A 67 2.07 26.51 19.95
CA PRO A 67 2.87 26.74 18.74
C PRO A 67 3.95 25.67 18.54
N VAL A 68 4.57 25.18 19.62
CA VAL A 68 5.59 24.12 19.57
C VAL A 68 4.98 22.81 19.08
N THR A 69 3.80 22.48 19.57
CA THR A 69 3.04 21.30 19.12
C THR A 69 2.65 21.44 17.64
N GLY A 70 2.23 22.64 17.21
CA GLY A 70 1.95 22.92 15.80
C GLY A 70 3.16 22.72 14.89
N ILE A 71 4.33 23.24 15.28
CA ILE A 71 5.60 23.03 14.54
C ILE A 71 5.97 21.56 14.49
N PHE A 72 5.80 20.83 15.60
CA PHE A 72 6.06 19.39 15.65
C PHE A 72 5.16 18.62 14.68
N ILE A 73 3.85 18.89 14.67
CA ILE A 73 2.90 18.24 13.75
C ILE A 73 3.28 18.55 12.29
N ALA A 74 3.59 19.81 11.97
CA ALA A 74 4.04 20.20 10.63
C ALA A 74 5.31 19.44 10.20
N ALA A 75 6.29 19.32 11.10
CA ALA A 75 7.51 18.57 10.86
C ALA A 75 7.24 17.07 10.61
N VAL A 76 6.31 16.46 11.35
CA VAL A 76 5.90 15.07 11.16
C VAL A 76 5.24 14.86 9.80
N ILE A 77 4.36 15.77 9.36
CA ILE A 77 3.71 15.70 8.05
C ILE A 77 4.72 15.84 6.91
N VAL A 78 5.69 16.75 7.03
CA VAL A 78 6.73 16.89 6.00
C VAL A 78 7.63 15.66 5.98
N HIS A 79 7.97 15.12 7.15
CA HIS A 79 8.79 13.92 7.25
C HIS A 79 8.11 12.69 6.65
N SER A 80 6.80 12.50 6.85
CA SER A 80 6.07 11.39 6.24
C SER A 80 6.12 11.44 4.71
N ARG A 81 6.06 12.63 4.12
CA ARG A 81 6.27 12.82 2.68
C ARG A 81 7.68 12.40 2.23
N VAL A 82 8.71 12.75 3.01
CA VAL A 82 10.09 12.35 2.72
C VAL A 82 10.27 10.83 2.82
N ILE A 83 9.71 10.18 3.85
CA ILE A 83 9.72 8.72 3.99
C ILE A 83 9.05 8.06 2.78
N ASN A 84 7.88 8.56 2.38
CA ASN A 84 7.14 7.98 1.27
C ASN A 84 7.89 8.13 -0.05
N ALA A 85 8.48 9.31 -0.30
CA ALA A 85 9.34 9.52 -1.46
C ALA A 85 10.57 8.60 -1.44
N LEU A 86 11.22 8.44 -0.28
CA LEU A 86 12.38 7.56 -0.12
C LEU A 86 12.01 6.10 -0.39
N ARG A 87 10.83 5.66 0.08
CA ARG A 87 10.30 4.32 -0.15
C ARG A 87 10.06 4.08 -1.64
N GLN A 88 9.44 5.03 -2.34
CA GLN A 88 9.22 4.95 -3.78
C GLN A 88 10.55 4.90 -4.57
N ALA A 89 11.52 5.75 -4.22
CA ALA A 89 12.83 5.76 -4.87
C ALA A 89 13.58 4.43 -4.66
N LYS A 90 13.54 3.86 -3.45
CA LYS A 90 14.10 2.52 -3.19
C LYS A 90 13.41 1.43 -4.01
N ARG A 91 12.08 1.46 -4.14
CA ARG A 91 11.34 0.52 -4.98
C ARG A 91 11.74 0.64 -6.46
N ARG A 92 11.98 1.86 -6.96
CA ARG A 92 12.51 2.10 -8.31
C ARG A 92 13.89 1.47 -8.51
N VAL A 93 14.79 1.62 -7.54
CA VAL A 93 16.10 0.94 -7.57
C VAL A 93 15.92 -0.57 -7.67
N ASN A 94 15.09 -1.15 -6.79
CA ASN A 94 14.84 -2.59 -6.78
C ASN A 94 14.25 -3.10 -8.11
N TYR A 95 13.26 -2.39 -8.67
CA TYR A 95 12.65 -2.73 -9.96
C TYR A 95 13.67 -2.83 -11.09
N TYR A 96 14.58 -1.85 -11.21
CA TYR A 96 15.62 -1.90 -12.23
C TYR A 96 16.70 -2.93 -11.92
N GLN A 97 17.00 -3.16 -10.65
CA GLN A 97 17.93 -4.20 -10.22
C GLN A 97 17.42 -5.60 -10.61
N GLU A 98 16.14 -5.91 -10.31
CA GLU A 98 15.46 -7.15 -10.74
C GLU A 98 15.49 -7.32 -12.26
N GLY A 99 15.23 -6.25 -13.02
CA GLY A 99 15.33 -6.25 -14.48
C GLY A 99 16.73 -6.56 -14.98
N LEU A 100 17.77 -5.99 -14.37
CA LEU A 100 19.16 -6.23 -14.72
C LEU A 100 19.61 -7.64 -14.35
N ASP A 101 19.17 -8.17 -13.21
CA ASP A 101 19.50 -9.53 -12.80
C ASP A 101 18.82 -10.57 -13.70
N ARG A 102 17.59 -10.31 -14.18
CA ARG A 102 16.97 -11.12 -15.24
C ARG A 102 17.78 -11.12 -16.54
N ILE A 103 18.22 -9.95 -17.02
CA ILE A 103 19.07 -9.85 -18.22
C ILE A 103 20.40 -10.60 -18.05
N ARG A 104 20.93 -10.67 -16.82
CA ARG A 104 22.21 -11.32 -16.50
C ARG A 104 22.09 -12.80 -16.13
N GLY A 105 20.88 -13.36 -16.11
CA GLY A 105 20.65 -14.75 -15.68
C GLY A 105 20.75 -14.99 -14.17
N ARG A 106 20.72 -13.93 -13.33
CA ARG A 106 20.81 -14.00 -11.85
C ARG A 106 19.46 -13.78 -11.17
N TRP A 107 18.41 -14.31 -11.78
CA TRP A 107 17.02 -14.20 -11.33
C TRP A 107 16.51 -15.40 -10.52
N PRO A 108 17.10 -16.62 -10.55
CA PRO A 108 16.62 -17.70 -9.69
C PRO A 108 16.62 -17.30 -8.21
N GLY A 109 15.51 -17.57 -7.52
CA GLY A 109 15.31 -17.14 -6.14
C GLY A 109 14.81 -15.70 -5.96
N SER A 110 14.67 -14.93 -7.04
CA SER A 110 13.99 -13.63 -7.04
C SER A 110 12.56 -13.76 -7.58
N GLY A 111 11.59 -13.09 -6.95
CA GLY A 111 10.18 -13.15 -7.36
C GLY A 111 9.42 -14.41 -6.95
N THR A 112 8.18 -14.55 -7.43
CA THR A 112 7.26 -15.64 -7.09
C THR A 112 7.57 -16.89 -7.94
N PRO A 113 7.93 -18.04 -7.34
CA PRO A 113 8.21 -19.28 -8.09
C PRO A 113 6.98 -19.89 -8.77
N GLY A 114 5.77 -19.61 -8.27
CA GLY A 114 4.54 -20.11 -8.85
C GLY A 114 4.19 -21.56 -8.44
N ASP A 115 4.79 -22.09 -7.37
CA ASP A 115 4.53 -23.45 -6.87
C ASP A 115 3.03 -23.77 -6.70
N ARG A 116 2.25 -22.74 -6.33
CA ARG A 116 0.78 -22.80 -6.20
C ARG A 116 0.02 -23.20 -7.47
N TYR A 117 0.63 -23.09 -8.65
CA TYR A 117 0.02 -23.42 -9.93
C TYR A 117 0.51 -24.77 -10.48
N ARG A 118 1.39 -25.46 -9.75
CA ARG A 118 1.93 -26.73 -10.18
C ARG A 118 0.85 -27.80 -10.14
N ASP A 119 0.69 -28.52 -11.24
CA ASP A 119 -0.17 -29.69 -11.36
C ASP A 119 0.65 -30.86 -11.93
N PRO A 120 0.97 -31.87 -11.11
CA PRO A 120 1.74 -33.04 -11.58
C PRO A 120 1.05 -33.84 -12.68
N ASN A 121 -0.26 -33.70 -12.87
CA ASN A 121 -1.00 -34.42 -13.91
C ASN A 121 -1.08 -33.64 -15.24
N HIS A 122 -0.57 -32.41 -15.28
CA HIS A 122 -0.63 -31.60 -16.47
C HIS A 122 0.39 -32.07 -17.52
N VAL A 123 -0.01 -32.00 -18.79
CA VAL A 123 0.65 -32.68 -19.93
C VAL A 123 2.14 -32.33 -20.09
N TYR A 124 2.58 -31.14 -19.64
CA TYR A 124 3.94 -30.65 -19.90
C TYR A 124 4.52 -29.70 -18.84
N THR A 125 3.77 -29.30 -17.80
CA THR A 125 4.24 -28.19 -16.95
C THR A 125 5.39 -28.60 -16.05
N ASP A 126 5.41 -29.85 -15.60
CA ASP A 126 6.50 -30.41 -14.81
C ASP A 126 7.73 -30.72 -15.68
N ASP A 127 7.54 -31.25 -16.89
CA ASP A 127 8.64 -31.57 -17.81
C ASP A 127 9.38 -30.33 -18.35
N LEU A 128 8.65 -29.21 -18.53
CA LEU A 128 9.21 -27.96 -19.06
C LEU A 128 9.57 -26.93 -17.98
N ASP A 129 9.57 -27.34 -16.71
CA ASP A 129 9.84 -26.45 -15.56
C ASP A 129 9.05 -25.13 -15.64
N ILE A 130 7.75 -25.23 -15.93
CA ILE A 130 6.89 -24.05 -16.10
C ILE A 130 6.70 -23.33 -14.77
N PHE A 131 6.59 -24.06 -13.66
CA PHE A 131 6.39 -23.54 -12.31
C PHE A 131 7.44 -24.09 -11.33
N GLY A 132 7.69 -23.35 -10.25
CA GLY A 132 8.65 -23.71 -9.21
C GLY A 132 9.89 -22.82 -9.19
N GLN A 133 10.90 -23.21 -8.43
CA GLN A 133 12.17 -22.46 -8.38
C GLN A 133 12.92 -22.57 -9.70
N ALA A 134 13.50 -21.45 -10.15
CA ALA A 134 14.20 -21.32 -11.42
C ALA A 134 13.32 -21.70 -12.65
N SER A 135 12.01 -21.52 -12.55
CA SER A 135 11.04 -21.86 -13.60
C SER A 135 10.83 -20.75 -14.64
N LEU A 136 10.20 -21.10 -15.76
CA LEU A 136 9.77 -20.12 -16.78
C LEU A 136 8.82 -19.07 -16.19
N PHE A 137 7.88 -19.47 -15.35
CA PHE A 137 6.97 -18.55 -14.68
C PHE A 137 7.75 -17.55 -13.82
N GLN A 138 8.70 -18.01 -13.01
CA GLN A 138 9.53 -17.12 -12.17
C GLN A 138 10.33 -16.12 -13.01
N LEU A 139 10.84 -16.53 -14.17
CA LEU A 139 11.60 -15.67 -15.07
C LEU A 139 10.73 -14.55 -15.70
N VAL A 140 9.56 -14.92 -16.21
CA VAL A 140 8.72 -14.04 -17.03
C VAL A 140 7.75 -13.21 -16.18
N CYS A 141 7.31 -13.73 -15.04
CA CYS A 141 6.32 -13.06 -14.21
C CYS A 141 6.86 -11.74 -13.66
N SER A 142 6.20 -10.64 -14.06
CA SER A 142 6.36 -9.32 -13.45
C SER A 142 5.02 -8.73 -13.04
N ALA A 143 4.02 -9.58 -12.83
CA ALA A 143 2.71 -9.16 -12.34
C ALA A 143 2.85 -8.56 -10.94
N ARG A 144 2.05 -7.53 -10.65
CA ARG A 144 1.99 -6.88 -9.32
C ARG A 144 0.75 -7.28 -8.53
N THR A 145 -0.09 -8.11 -9.12
CA THR A 145 -1.42 -8.47 -8.62
C THR A 145 -1.54 -9.99 -8.64
N ARG A 146 -2.27 -10.55 -7.67
CA ARG A 146 -2.58 -11.98 -7.59
C ARG A 146 -3.30 -12.44 -8.86
N LEU A 147 -4.27 -11.64 -9.31
CA LEU A 147 -5.01 -11.84 -10.55
C LEU A 147 -4.13 -11.89 -11.79
N GLY A 148 -3.10 -11.04 -11.85
CA GLY A 148 -2.16 -11.02 -12.98
C GLY A 148 -1.26 -12.24 -13.01
N GLU A 149 -0.85 -12.75 -11.83
CA GLU A 149 -0.14 -14.02 -11.72
C GLU A 149 -1.02 -15.20 -12.14
N ASP A 150 -2.28 -15.23 -11.68
CA ASP A 150 -3.24 -16.28 -12.01
C ASP A 150 -3.51 -16.33 -13.53
N GLU A 151 -3.70 -15.18 -14.18
CA GLU A 151 -3.88 -15.11 -15.62
C GLU A 151 -2.63 -15.55 -16.40
N LEU A 152 -1.43 -15.12 -15.97
CA LEU A 152 -0.19 -15.57 -16.60
C LEU A 152 0.00 -17.08 -16.46
N ALA A 153 -0.29 -17.65 -15.29
CA ALA A 153 -0.21 -19.09 -15.05
C ALA A 153 -1.15 -19.86 -15.98
N LYS A 154 -2.41 -19.42 -16.13
CA LYS A 154 -3.36 -20.00 -17.09
C LYS A 154 -2.83 -19.97 -18.52
N TRP A 155 -2.23 -18.85 -18.94
CA TRP A 155 -1.68 -18.72 -20.29
C TRP A 155 -0.46 -19.63 -20.54
N LEU A 156 0.28 -19.99 -19.49
CA LEU A 156 1.38 -20.95 -19.58
C LEU A 156 0.93 -22.41 -19.53
N GLN A 157 -0.27 -22.69 -19.00
CA GLN A 157 -0.87 -24.03 -18.98
C GLN A 157 -1.69 -24.33 -20.24
N LEU A 158 -2.29 -23.31 -20.86
CA LEU A 158 -3.19 -23.47 -22.00
C LEU A 158 -2.80 -22.54 -23.14
N ALA A 159 -2.45 -23.14 -24.29
CA ALA A 159 -2.18 -22.40 -25.50
C ALA A 159 -3.44 -21.70 -26.02
N ALA A 160 -3.29 -20.44 -26.44
CA ALA A 160 -4.35 -19.68 -27.07
C ALA A 160 -4.39 -19.92 -28.59
N ASP A 161 -5.49 -19.53 -29.24
CA ASP A 161 -5.59 -19.54 -30.70
C ASP A 161 -4.68 -18.49 -31.35
N ARG A 162 -4.44 -18.62 -32.66
CA ARG A 162 -3.55 -17.75 -33.43
C ARG A 162 -3.92 -16.26 -33.34
N GLU A 163 -5.21 -15.93 -33.40
CA GLU A 163 -5.65 -14.53 -33.38
C GLU A 163 -5.35 -13.90 -32.02
N THR A 164 -5.65 -14.62 -30.94
CA THR A 164 -5.32 -14.19 -29.57
C THR A 164 -3.82 -14.02 -29.37
N ILE A 165 -3.00 -14.95 -29.88
CA ILE A 165 -1.53 -14.84 -29.81
C ILE A 165 -1.03 -13.56 -30.50
N LEU A 166 -1.49 -13.29 -31.72
CA LEU A 166 -1.08 -12.11 -32.48
C LEU A 166 -1.48 -10.81 -31.77
N ARG A 167 -2.68 -10.74 -31.19
CA ARG A 167 -3.12 -9.59 -30.38
C ARG A 167 -2.23 -9.37 -29.15
N ARG A 168 -1.89 -10.44 -28.42
CA ARG A 168 -0.99 -10.35 -27.27
C ARG A 168 0.41 -9.88 -27.67
N GLN A 169 0.94 -10.38 -28.78
CA GLN A 169 2.24 -9.95 -29.31
C GLN A 169 2.22 -8.47 -29.70
N GLN A 170 1.15 -8.00 -30.34
CA GLN A 170 0.98 -6.59 -30.68
C GLN A 170 0.95 -5.72 -29.40
N ALA A 171 0.20 -6.12 -28.38
CA ALA A 171 0.16 -5.41 -27.10
C ALA A 171 1.54 -5.36 -26.42
N VAL A 172 2.32 -6.46 -26.46
CA VAL A 172 3.71 -6.47 -25.96
C VAL A 172 4.60 -5.52 -26.76
N GLN A 173 4.46 -5.46 -28.08
CA GLN A 173 5.23 -4.55 -28.93
C GLN A 173 4.93 -3.08 -28.62
N GLU A 174 3.66 -2.73 -28.41
CA GLU A 174 3.23 -1.39 -28.01
C GLU A 174 3.82 -0.98 -26.65
N LEU A 175 3.80 -1.89 -25.66
CA LEU A 175 4.31 -1.61 -24.31
C LEU A 175 5.84 -1.64 -24.22
N ARG A 176 6.53 -2.32 -25.14
CA ARG A 176 7.99 -2.51 -25.11
C ARG A 176 8.75 -1.19 -25.02
N SER A 177 8.37 -0.19 -25.82
CA SER A 177 9.05 1.11 -25.88
C SER A 177 8.58 2.07 -24.78
N ASN A 178 7.42 1.83 -24.16
CA ASN A 178 6.85 2.72 -23.14
C ASN A 178 7.42 2.44 -21.73
N ILE A 179 8.71 2.72 -21.55
CA ILE A 179 9.46 2.43 -20.31
C ILE A 179 8.85 3.13 -19.09
N GLU A 180 8.41 4.37 -19.26
CA GLU A 180 7.81 5.16 -18.17
C GLU A 180 6.49 4.58 -17.70
N LEU A 181 5.62 4.13 -18.62
CA LEU A 181 4.40 3.44 -18.24
C LEU A 181 4.69 2.14 -17.50
N ARG A 182 5.64 1.34 -17.99
CA ARG A 182 6.05 0.09 -17.33
C ARG A 182 6.60 0.34 -15.92
N GLU A 183 7.45 1.35 -15.75
CA GLU A 183 7.97 1.76 -14.45
C GLU A 183 6.83 2.20 -13.53
N ARG A 184 5.94 3.10 -14.00
CA ARG A 184 4.81 3.60 -13.22
C ARG A 184 3.91 2.46 -12.74
N LEU A 185 3.54 1.54 -13.63
CA LEU A 185 2.73 0.37 -13.28
C LEU A 185 3.44 -0.54 -12.28
N ALA A 186 4.74 -0.74 -12.44
CA ALA A 186 5.54 -1.58 -11.54
C ALA A 186 5.78 -0.95 -10.16
N LEU A 187 5.65 0.38 -10.04
CA LEU A 187 5.82 1.15 -8.81
C LEU A 187 4.50 1.55 -8.14
N LEU A 188 3.36 1.29 -8.78
CA LEU A 188 2.06 1.37 -8.09
C LEU A 188 2.15 0.56 -6.80
N ASP A 189 1.64 1.13 -5.71
CA ASP A 189 1.80 0.62 -4.36
C ASP A 189 1.19 -0.78 -4.25
N ALA A 190 2.02 -1.80 -4.46
CA ALA A 190 1.64 -3.20 -4.37
C ALA A 190 1.70 -3.68 -2.91
N GLU A 191 1.34 -2.83 -1.94
CA GLU A 191 0.94 -3.29 -0.60
C GLU A 191 -0.21 -4.32 -0.70
N VAL A 192 -0.95 -4.32 -1.81
CA VAL A 192 -2.02 -5.29 -2.11
C VAL A 192 -1.51 -6.70 -2.42
N HIS A 193 -0.24 -6.92 -2.78
CA HIS A 193 0.21 -8.27 -3.19
C HIS A 193 0.27 -9.28 -2.03
N ASN A 194 0.55 -8.82 -0.81
CA ASN A 194 0.75 -9.69 0.35
C ASN A 194 -0.37 -9.61 1.40
N ASP A 195 -1.06 -8.47 1.52
CA ASP A 195 -1.99 -8.25 2.63
C ASP A 195 -3.47 -8.50 2.27
N LEU A 196 -3.84 -8.50 0.99
CA LEU A 196 -5.23 -8.66 0.55
C LEU A 196 -5.34 -9.66 -0.60
N ASP A 197 -6.14 -10.72 -0.42
CA ASP A 197 -6.52 -11.56 -1.54
C ASP A 197 -7.48 -10.77 -2.43
N GLN A 198 -6.97 -10.30 -3.58
CA GLN A 198 -7.78 -9.57 -4.55
C GLN A 198 -8.95 -10.40 -5.07
N ASN A 199 -8.88 -11.73 -4.98
CA ASN A 199 -10.00 -12.60 -5.29
C ASN A 199 -11.12 -12.46 -4.24
N ALA A 200 -10.79 -12.26 -2.97
CA ALA A 200 -11.77 -11.99 -1.92
C ALA A 200 -12.48 -10.66 -2.14
N LEU A 201 -11.79 -9.63 -2.65
CA LEU A 201 -12.43 -8.37 -3.05
C LEU A 201 -13.42 -8.55 -4.21
N LEU A 202 -13.08 -9.35 -5.22
CA LEU A 202 -14.00 -9.67 -6.32
C LEU A 202 -15.21 -10.44 -5.82
N GLU A 203 -15.00 -11.40 -4.92
CA GLU A 203 -16.07 -12.13 -4.25
C GLU A 203 -16.97 -11.17 -3.45
N TRP A 204 -16.38 -10.27 -2.66
CA TRP A 204 -17.13 -9.28 -1.89
C TRP A 204 -17.99 -8.36 -2.76
N VAL A 205 -17.45 -7.82 -3.87
CA VAL A 205 -18.20 -6.95 -4.79
C VAL A 205 -19.40 -7.67 -5.40
N SER A 206 -19.34 -9.00 -5.51
CA SER A 206 -20.46 -9.81 -6.04
C SER A 206 -21.57 -10.04 -5.01
N ILE A 207 -21.34 -9.76 -3.72
CA ILE A 207 -22.34 -9.88 -2.67
C ILE A 207 -23.33 -8.71 -2.78
N PRO A 208 -24.65 -8.95 -2.87
CA PRO A 208 -25.63 -7.88 -2.94
C PRO A 208 -25.57 -7.01 -1.68
N PRO A 209 -25.76 -5.67 -1.79
CA PRO A 209 -25.58 -4.76 -0.66
C PRO A 209 -26.55 -5.11 0.47
N GLN A 210 -26.01 -5.58 1.60
CA GLN A 210 -26.78 -5.83 2.80
C GLN A 210 -27.12 -4.49 3.45
N THR A 211 -28.29 -3.94 3.09
CA THR A 211 -28.76 -2.70 3.71
C THR A 211 -29.20 -2.93 5.14
N LEU A 212 -28.65 -2.15 6.07
CA LEU A 212 -29.18 -2.08 7.44
C LEU A 212 -30.62 -1.58 7.40
N ARG A 213 -31.50 -2.22 8.17
CA ARG A 213 -32.89 -1.78 8.34
C ARG A 213 -32.92 -0.31 8.79
N PRO A 214 -33.83 0.53 8.24
CA PRO A 214 -33.88 1.96 8.55
C PRO A 214 -34.08 2.25 10.06
N ALA A 215 -34.78 1.38 10.77
CA ALA A 215 -34.93 1.48 12.22
C ALA A 215 -33.59 1.41 12.96
N VAL A 216 -32.68 0.52 12.57
CA VAL A 216 -31.35 0.37 13.20
C VAL A 216 -30.50 1.61 12.97
N ARG A 217 -30.58 2.22 11.78
CA ARG A 217 -29.91 3.49 11.46
C ARG A 217 -30.43 4.64 12.32
N LEU A 218 -31.75 4.74 12.49
CA LEU A 218 -32.38 5.76 13.32
C LEU A 218 -31.97 5.60 14.80
N PHE A 219 -31.99 4.37 15.32
CA PHE A 219 -31.53 4.08 16.69
C PHE A 219 -30.06 4.46 16.90
N ALA A 220 -29.18 4.13 15.95
CA ALA A 220 -27.77 4.50 16.04
C ALA A 220 -27.54 6.02 16.00
N LEU A 221 -28.29 6.75 15.17
CA LEU A 221 -28.25 8.21 15.09
C LEU A 221 -28.72 8.85 16.39
N LEU A 222 -29.83 8.36 16.96
CA LEU A 222 -30.40 8.88 18.20
C LEU A 222 -29.45 8.66 19.38
N ILE A 223 -28.85 7.48 19.52
CA ILE A 223 -27.86 7.18 20.57
C ILE A 223 -26.62 8.07 20.45
N SER A 224 -26.13 8.28 19.22
CA SER A 224 -24.96 9.14 19.00
C SER A 224 -25.28 10.60 19.31
N GLY A 225 -26.44 11.08 18.87
CA GLY A 225 -26.91 12.45 19.11
C GLY A 225 -27.14 12.75 20.58
N THR A 226 -27.78 11.84 21.33
CA THR A 226 -27.98 12.00 22.79
C THR A 226 -26.67 12.04 23.56
N SER A 227 -25.63 11.39 23.06
CA SER A 227 -24.33 11.35 23.72
C SER A 227 -23.53 12.63 23.50
N ILE A 228 -23.61 13.22 22.29
CA ILE A 228 -23.04 14.54 21.99
C ILE A 228 -23.73 15.62 22.81
N THR A 229 -25.05 15.59 22.92
CA THR A 229 -25.80 16.57 23.72
C THR A 229 -25.51 16.44 25.21
N LEU A 230 -25.37 15.22 25.74
CA LEU A 230 -24.96 14.99 27.12
C LEU A 230 -23.54 15.49 27.40
N PHE A 231 -22.60 15.31 26.47
CA PHE A 231 -21.23 15.83 26.59
C PHE A 231 -21.21 17.36 26.59
N LEU A 232 -21.93 18.01 25.67
CA LEU A 232 -22.04 19.47 25.62
C LEU A 232 -22.73 20.03 26.87
N CYS A 233 -23.78 19.37 27.37
CA CYS A 233 -24.47 19.77 28.58
C CYS A 233 -23.56 19.66 29.82
N TRP A 234 -22.78 18.59 29.93
CA TRP A 234 -21.74 18.47 30.96
C TRP A 234 -20.70 19.59 30.87
N TRP A 235 -20.21 19.88 29.66
CA TRP A 235 -19.20 20.91 29.40
C TRP A 235 -19.65 22.31 29.85
N PHE A 236 -20.92 22.66 29.62
CA PHE A 236 -21.45 23.99 29.95
C PHE A 236 -22.06 24.09 31.36
N LEU A 237 -22.71 23.04 31.87
CA LEU A 237 -23.46 23.09 33.13
C LEU A 237 -22.75 22.39 34.31
N GLY A 238 -21.63 21.69 34.08
CA GLY A 238 -20.85 21.04 35.14
C GLY A 238 -21.59 19.94 35.91
N THR A 239 -22.55 19.27 35.25
CA THR A 239 -23.40 18.24 35.85
C THR A 239 -22.64 16.96 36.23
N MET A 240 -23.26 16.09 37.05
CA MET A 240 -22.64 14.89 37.62
C MET A 240 -22.06 13.94 36.54
N SER A 241 -20.79 13.58 36.69
CA SER A 241 -20.04 12.69 35.77
C SER A 241 -20.62 11.27 35.63
N SER A 242 -21.50 10.85 36.55
CA SER A 242 -22.18 9.56 36.53
C SER A 242 -23.11 9.38 35.32
N ILE A 243 -23.68 10.45 34.77
CA ILE A 243 -24.60 10.38 33.61
C ILE A 243 -23.83 10.04 32.33
N LEU A 244 -22.59 10.52 32.20
CA LEU A 244 -21.70 10.18 31.07
C LEU A 244 -21.30 8.70 31.08
N LEU A 245 -21.06 8.14 32.28
CA LEU A 245 -20.76 6.72 32.42
C LEU A 245 -21.94 5.83 32.00
N ILE A 246 -23.17 6.21 32.34
CA ILE A 246 -24.38 5.46 31.94
C ILE A 246 -24.58 5.52 30.42
N SER A 247 -24.37 6.69 29.80
CA SER A 247 -24.43 6.85 28.34
C SER A 247 -23.38 5.98 27.63
N LEU A 248 -22.15 5.97 28.14
CA LEU A 248 -21.06 5.14 27.62
C LEU A 248 -21.38 3.64 27.75
N ILE A 249 -21.95 3.21 28.87
CA ILE A 249 -22.39 1.82 29.09
C ILE A 249 -23.52 1.44 28.13
N SER A 250 -24.49 2.33 27.90
CA SER A 250 -25.58 2.08 26.95
C SER A 250 -25.06 1.89 25.51
N GLN A 251 -24.07 2.69 25.11
CA GLN A 251 -23.41 2.56 23.80
C GLN A 251 -22.63 1.26 23.66
N THR A 252 -21.87 0.86 24.68
CA THR A 252 -21.10 -0.39 24.64
C THR A 252 -22.01 -1.61 24.60
N VAL A 253 -23.14 -1.61 25.32
CA VAL A 253 -24.16 -2.66 25.25
C VAL A 253 -24.81 -2.70 23.86
N PHE A 254 -25.17 -1.56 23.28
CA PHE A 254 -25.73 -1.50 21.92
C PHE A 254 -24.77 -2.09 20.89
N LEU A 255 -23.50 -1.72 20.95
CA LEU A 255 -22.44 -2.25 20.09
C LEU A 255 -22.23 -3.75 20.32
N ALA A 256 -22.27 -4.24 21.56
CA ALA A 256 -22.11 -5.66 21.89
C ALA A 256 -23.27 -6.51 21.34
N VAL A 257 -24.52 -6.05 21.47
CA VAL A 257 -25.72 -6.74 20.95
C VAL A 257 -25.70 -6.79 19.42
N HIS A 258 -25.32 -5.69 18.78
CA HIS A 258 -25.27 -5.61 17.33
C HIS A 258 -23.91 -6.02 16.76
N ARG A 259 -22.97 -6.46 17.60
CA ARG A 259 -21.60 -6.83 17.20
C ARG A 259 -21.60 -7.88 16.11
N ARG A 260 -22.48 -8.89 16.18
CA ARG A 260 -22.53 -9.93 15.14
C ARG A 260 -22.96 -9.39 13.78
N LEU A 261 -23.87 -8.42 13.77
CA LEU A 261 -24.42 -7.79 12.56
C LEU A 261 -23.45 -6.72 12.01
N ILE A 262 -22.74 -6.02 12.88
CA ILE A 262 -21.70 -5.05 12.53
C ILE A 262 -20.45 -5.78 12.04
N MET A 263 -20.03 -6.85 12.72
CA MET A 263 -18.85 -7.64 12.38
C MET A 263 -19.07 -8.49 11.13
N SER A 264 -20.30 -8.95 10.83
CA SER A 264 -20.59 -9.60 9.55
C SER A 264 -20.51 -8.64 8.36
N VAL A 265 -20.78 -7.35 8.58
CA VAL A 265 -20.60 -6.30 7.55
C VAL A 265 -19.13 -5.90 7.44
N LEU A 266 -18.42 -5.71 8.56
CA LEU A 266 -16.98 -5.39 8.58
C LEU A 266 -16.12 -6.52 7.98
N LEU A 267 -16.34 -7.77 8.38
CA LEU A 267 -15.63 -8.94 7.84
C LEU A 267 -16.07 -9.33 6.43
N SER A 268 -17.10 -8.68 5.87
CA SER A 268 -17.32 -8.78 4.42
C SER A 268 -16.37 -7.85 3.66
N VAL A 269 -15.96 -6.73 4.26
CA VAL A 269 -15.17 -5.67 3.62
C VAL A 269 -13.66 -5.90 3.73
N ASP A 270 -13.21 -6.65 4.74
CA ASP A 270 -11.82 -7.08 4.94
C ASP A 270 -11.56 -8.47 4.32
#